data_AF-A0A8S0QND5-F1
#
_entry.id   AF-A0A8S0QND5-F1
#
_cell.length_a   1.000
_cell.length_b   1.000
_cell.length_c   1.000
_cell.angle_alpha   90.00
_cell.angle_beta   90.00
_cell.angle_gamma   90.00
#
_symmetry.space_group_name_H-M   'P 1'
#
loop_
_entity.id
_entity.type
_entity.pdbx_description
1 polymer ?
#
loop_
_entity_poly.entity_id
_entity_poly.type
_entity_poly.pdbx_seq_one_letter_code
_entity_poly.pdbx_strand_id
1 'polypeptide(L)'
;MEQLEQNIVVTLCKFEKIFPPGFFDSMEHLPAHLAYEAKVGGHVQYRWMYPFERFLNHLKKKVKNRAHVEASIVEAYLLEETSTFCSLYFDQYIQTRLNLC
;
A
#
# COMPACT_ATOMS: atom_id res chain seq x y z
N MET A 1 -12.87 18.42 -2.67
CA MET A 1 -12.71 18.17 -1.22
C MET A 1 -13.52 19.15 -0.38
N GLU A 2 -13.46 20.46 -0.62
CA GLU A 2 -14.22 21.46 0.16
C GLU A 2 -15.75 21.24 0.13
N GLN A 3 -16.30 20.88 -1.03
CA GLN A 3 -17.71 20.50 -1.13
C GLN A 3 -18.05 19.26 -0.30
N LEU A 4 -17.15 18.27 -0.22
CA LEU A 4 -17.34 17.07 0.59
C LEU A 4 -17.30 17.40 2.08
N GLU A 5 -16.36 18.25 2.51
CA GLU A 5 -16.25 18.74 3.90
C GLU A 5 -17.52 19.48 4.34
N GLN A 6 -18.12 20.30 3.48
CA GLN A 6 -19.38 20.99 3.80
C GLN A 6 -20.58 20.03 3.79
N ASN A 7 -20.66 19.15 2.79
CA ASN A 7 -21.80 18.27 2.61
C ASN A 7 -21.88 17.17 3.69
N ILE A 8 -20.75 16.67 4.18
CA ILE A 8 -20.76 15.58 5.17
C ILE A 8 -21.38 16.02 6.49
N VAL A 9 -21.11 17.25 6.94
CA VAL A 9 -21.72 17.81 8.16
C VAL A 9 -23.24 17.88 8.02
N VAL A 10 -23.73 18.43 6.90
CA VAL A 10 -25.17 18.52 6.61
C VAL A 10 -25.80 17.12 6.53
N THR A 11 -25.07 16.15 5.99
CA THR A 11 -25.54 14.76 5.86
C THR A 11 -25.65 14.08 7.22
N LEU A 12 -24.65 14.25 8.10
CA LEU A 12 -24.69 13.72 9.48
C LEU A 12 -25.84 14.32 10.28
N CYS A 13 -26.04 15.63 10.23
CA CYS A 13 -27.18 16.28 10.89
C CYS A 13 -28.55 15.81 10.35
N LYS A 14 -28.63 15.38 9.08
CA LYS A 14 -29.85 14.77 8.53
C LYS A 14 -30.05 13.35 9.05
N PHE A 15 -28.98 12.57 9.16
CA PHE A 15 -29.04 11.22 9.72
C PHE A 15 -29.44 11.23 11.20
N GLU A 16 -28.91 12.16 12.00
CA GLU A 16 -29.27 12.34 13.42
C GLU A 16 -30.76 12.60 13.64
N LYS A 17 -31.46 13.18 12.65
CA LYS A 17 -32.90 13.40 12.71
C LYS A 17 -33.73 12.15 12.39
N ILE A 18 -33.13 11.17 11.72
CA ILE A 18 -33.82 9.96 11.25
C ILE A 18 -33.58 8.80 12.21
N PHE A 19 -32.35 8.63 12.66
CA PHE A 19 -31.94 7.52 13.51
C PHE A 19 -32.03 7.89 15.00
N PRO A 20 -32.27 6.91 15.90
CA PRO A 20 -32.34 7.16 17.33
C PRO A 20 -30.99 7.64 17.87
N PRO A 21 -30.94 8.45 18.94
CA PRO A 21 -29.69 8.96 19.51
C PRO A 21 -28.70 7.86 19.90
N GLY A 22 -29.18 6.68 20.31
CA GLY A 22 -28.31 5.54 20.65
C GLY A 22 -27.58 4.90 19.47
N PHE A 23 -27.90 5.30 18.23
CA PHE A 23 -27.20 4.89 17.02
C PHE A 23 -25.96 5.76 16.74
N PHE A 24 -25.89 6.98 17.29
CA PHE A 24 -24.75 7.88 17.06
C PHE A 24 -23.78 7.81 18.23
N ASP A 25 -22.70 7.09 18.02
CA ASP A 25 -21.49 7.19 18.80
C ASP A 25 -20.40 7.97 18.03
N SER A 26 -19.16 7.93 18.52
CA SER A 26 -18.04 8.63 17.89
C SER A 26 -17.74 8.16 16.45
N MET A 27 -18.08 6.92 16.10
CA MET A 27 -17.74 6.31 14.82
C MET A 27 -18.56 6.93 13.68
N GLU A 28 -19.82 7.24 13.90
CA GLU A 28 -20.70 7.87 12.92
C GLU A 28 -20.23 9.29 12.58
N HIS A 29 -19.46 9.93 13.46
CA HIS A 29 -18.91 11.28 13.28
C HIS A 29 -17.54 11.30 12.59
N LEU A 30 -16.81 10.17 12.55
CA LEU A 30 -15.51 10.06 11.87
C LEU A 30 -15.52 10.56 10.41
N PRO A 31 -16.56 10.31 9.59
CA PRO A 31 -16.62 10.81 8.22
C PRO A 31 -16.46 12.33 8.08
N ALA A 32 -16.81 13.11 9.11
CA ALA A 32 -16.61 14.56 9.11
C ALA A 32 -15.14 14.95 8.95
N HIS A 33 -14.21 14.11 9.44
CA HIS A 33 -12.77 14.34 9.34
C HIS A 33 -12.16 13.78 8.06
N LEU A 34 -12.77 12.75 7.46
CA LEU A 34 -12.21 12.04 6.29
C LEU A 34 -11.97 12.95 5.09
N ALA A 35 -12.86 13.91 4.83
CA ALA A 35 -12.71 14.83 3.71
C ALA A 35 -11.49 15.75 3.89
N TYR A 36 -11.28 16.27 5.11
CA TYR A 36 -10.10 17.05 5.44
C TYR A 36 -8.83 16.20 5.39
N GLU A 37 -8.85 15.00 5.99
CA GLU A 37 -7.72 14.09 5.95
C GLU A 37 -7.32 13.67 4.53
N ALA A 38 -8.29 13.48 3.63
CA ALA A 38 -8.01 13.18 2.24
C ALA A 38 -7.49 14.42 1.48
N LYS A 39 -7.94 15.64 1.83
CA LYS A 39 -7.41 16.90 1.28
C LYS A 39 -5.94 17.09 1.68
N VAL A 40 -5.61 16.92 2.96
CA VAL A 40 -4.24 17.07 3.48
C VAL A 40 -3.36 15.90 3.06
N GLY A 41 -3.88 14.69 3.16
CA GLY A 41 -3.16 13.46 2.88
C GLY A 41 -2.91 13.18 1.40
N GLY A 42 -3.56 13.92 0.50
CA GLY A 42 -3.40 13.77 -0.94
C GLY A 42 -3.83 12.40 -1.46
N HIS A 43 -3.21 11.96 -2.55
CA HIS A 43 -3.53 10.67 -3.17
C HIS A 43 -3.21 9.51 -2.24
N VAL A 44 -4.17 8.58 -2.13
CA VAL A 44 -4.10 7.35 -1.33
C VAL A 44 -2.81 6.57 -1.56
N GLN A 45 -2.28 6.60 -2.78
CA GLN A 45 -1.04 5.90 -3.16
C GLN A 45 0.16 6.26 -2.27
N TYR A 46 0.25 7.51 -1.79
CA TYR A 46 1.36 7.96 -0.94
C TYR A 46 1.16 7.65 0.55
N ARG A 47 -0.06 7.28 0.95
CA ARG A 47 -0.42 6.94 2.35
C ARG A 47 -0.54 5.45 2.60
N TRP A 48 -0.55 4.63 1.55
CA TRP A 48 -0.66 3.19 1.70
C TRP A 48 0.66 2.57 2.15
N MET A 49 0.61 1.85 3.27
CA MET A 49 1.71 1.02 3.75
C MET A 49 1.92 -0.24 2.89
N TYR A 50 0.88 -0.67 2.17
CA TYR A 50 0.88 -1.93 1.45
C TYR A 50 2.05 -2.14 0.47
N PRO A 51 2.46 -1.16 -0.37
CA PRO A 51 3.64 -1.32 -1.24
C PRO A 51 4.93 -1.58 -0.46
N PHE A 52 5.13 -0.87 0.65
CA PHE A 52 6.30 -1.03 1.52
C PHE A 52 6.30 -2.40 2.21
N GLU A 53 5.15 -2.81 2.75
CA GLU A 53 5.01 -4.13 3.37
C GLU A 53 5.23 -5.27 2.37
N ARG A 54 4.71 -5.12 1.14
CA ARG A 54 4.92 -6.10 0.07
C ARG A 54 6.40 -6.21 -0.31
N PHE A 55 7.10 -5.08 -0.42
CA PHE A 55 8.53 -5.05 -0.68
C PHE A 55 9.33 -5.69 0.46
N LEU A 56 9.05 -5.34 1.71
CA LEU A 56 9.68 -5.95 2.88
C LEU A 56 9.43 -7.46 2.97
N ASN A 57 8.23 -7.92 2.64
CA ASN A 57 7.93 -9.35 2.56
C ASN A 57 8.76 -10.05 1.46
N HIS A 58 8.98 -9.40 0.31
CA HIS A 58 9.87 -9.92 -0.73
C HIS A 58 11.32 -10.03 -0.24
N LEU A 59 11.84 -9.01 0.44
CA LEU A 59 13.19 -9.06 1.03
C LEU A 59 13.31 -10.12 2.12
N LYS A 60 12.29 -10.30 2.97
CA LYS A 60 12.28 -11.36 4.00
C LYS A 60 12.44 -12.76 3.39
N LYS A 61 11.86 -13.01 2.21
CA LYS A 61 12.01 -14.29 1.50
C LYS A 61 13.42 -14.54 0.98
N LYS A 62 14.24 -13.50 0.84
CA LYS A 62 15.65 -13.58 0.43
C LYS A 62 16.60 -14.01 1.55
N VAL A 63 16.17 -13.93 2.81
CA VAL A 63 16.99 -14.31 3.97
C VAL A 63 17.15 -15.84 4.02
N LYS A 64 18.27 -16.34 3.50
CA LYS A 64 18.70 -17.74 3.58
C LYS A 64 19.58 -18.01 4.80
N ASN A 65 20.40 -17.03 5.18
CA ASN A 65 21.22 -17.09 6.39
C ASN A 65 20.71 -16.11 7.45
N ARG A 66 20.11 -16.62 8.54
CA ARG A 66 19.59 -15.79 9.64
C ARG A 66 20.68 -15.23 10.55
N ALA A 67 21.90 -15.78 10.53
CA ALA A 67 23.03 -15.21 11.27
C ALA A 67 23.56 -13.92 10.61
N HIS A 68 23.36 -13.78 9.30
CA HIS A 68 23.80 -12.63 8.51
C HIS A 68 22.69 -12.17 7.55
N VAL A 69 21.62 -11.60 8.12
CA VAL A 69 20.40 -11.23 7.40
C VAL A 69 20.68 -10.26 6.25
N GLU A 70 21.41 -9.17 6.52
CA GLU A 70 21.70 -8.14 5.53
C GLU A 70 22.52 -8.68 4.36
N ALA A 71 23.61 -9.40 4.66
CA ALA A 71 24.46 -10.03 3.65
C ALA A 71 23.66 -11.01 2.78
N SER A 72 22.78 -11.82 3.40
CA SER A 72 21.92 -12.76 2.67
C SER A 72 20.94 -12.06 1.74
N ILE A 73 20.43 -10.88 2.11
CA ILE A 73 19.54 -10.09 1.25
C ILE A 73 20.34 -9.51 0.08
N VAL A 74 21.52 -8.90 0.34
CA VAL A 74 22.38 -8.30 -0.68
C VAL A 74 22.80 -9.34 -1.71
N GLU A 75 23.26 -10.51 -1.28
CA GLU A 75 23.65 -11.60 -2.17
C GLU A 75 22.50 -12.03 -3.09
N ALA A 76 21.32 -12.28 -2.52
CA ALA A 76 20.14 -12.67 -3.28
C ALA A 76 19.60 -11.55 -4.19
N TYR A 77 19.87 -10.29 -3.86
CA TYR A 77 19.50 -9.14 -4.69
C TYR A 77 20.46 -9.02 -5.88
N LEU A 78 21.77 -9.11 -5.66
CA LEU A 78 22.79 -9.13 -6.72
C LEU A 78 22.57 -10.27 -7.71
N LEU A 79 22.26 -11.48 -7.22
CA LEU A 79 21.96 -12.62 -8.08
C LEU A 79 20.70 -12.39 -8.94
N GLU A 80 19.67 -11.77 -8.38
CA GLU A 80 18.45 -11.42 -9.11
C GLU A 80 18.72 -10.36 -10.19
N GLU A 81 19.42 -9.28 -9.86
CA GLU A 81 19.73 -8.22 -10.83
C GLU A 81 20.63 -8.72 -11.94
N THR A 82 21.69 -9.47 -11.61
CA THR A 82 22.60 -10.04 -12.61
C THR A 82 21.87 -11.02 -13.52
N SER A 83 21.03 -11.92 -12.98
CA SER A 83 20.22 -12.84 -13.79
C SER A 83 19.24 -12.10 -14.69
N THR A 84 18.59 -11.04 -14.19
CA THR A 84 17.68 -10.20 -14.97
C THR A 84 18.41 -9.44 -16.07
N PHE A 85 19.60 -8.90 -15.78
CA PHE A 85 20.42 -8.22 -16.77
C PHE A 85 20.91 -9.19 -17.86
N CYS A 86 21.43 -10.36 -17.48
CA CYS A 86 21.86 -11.39 -18.42
C CYS A 86 20.71 -11.85 -19.33
N SER A 87 19.47 -11.87 -18.83
CA SER A 87 18.31 -12.28 -19.63
C SER A 87 18.03 -11.41 -20.85
N LEU A 88 18.50 -10.16 -20.86
CA LEU A 88 18.38 -9.26 -22.01
C LEU A 88 19.28 -9.67 -23.19
N TYR A 89 20.28 -10.51 -22.94
CA TYR A 89 21.24 -10.98 -23.95
C TYR A 89 20.95 -12.40 -24.43
N PHE A 90 20.02 -13.10 -23.79
CA PHE A 90 19.60 -14.43 -24.20
C PHE A 90 18.51 -14.36 -25.26
N ASP A 91 18.48 -15.37 -26.13
CA ASP A 91 17.43 -15.51 -27.14
C ASP A 91 16.08 -15.84 -26.46
N GLN A 92 14.97 -15.51 -27.11
CA GLN A 92 13.62 -15.56 -26.56
C GLN A 92 13.19 -16.98 -26.14
N TYR A 93 13.77 -18.01 -26.77
CA TYR A 93 13.49 -19.41 -26.45
C TYR A 93 14.16 -19.88 -25.14
N ILE A 94 15.14 -19.13 -24.63
CA ILE A 94 15.82 -19.46 -23.38
C ILE A 94 14.94 -18.98 -22.22
N GLN A 95 14.58 -19.89 -21.32
CA GLN A 95 13.81 -19.53 -20.14
C GLN A 95 14.67 -18.72 -19.17
N THR A 96 14.18 -17.54 -18.83
CA THR A 96 14.79 -16.58 -17.94
C THR A 96 13.71 -15.98 -17.03
N ARG A 97 14.11 -15.19 -16.04
CA ARG A 97 13.16 -14.52 -15.16
C ARG A 97 12.19 -13.56 -15.85
N LEU A 98 12.53 -13.02 -17.02
CA LEU A 98 11.66 -12.08 -17.74
C LEU A 98 10.57 -12.75 -18.58
N ASN A 99 10.80 -13.98 -19.04
CA ASN A 99 9.88 -14.75 -19.89
C ASN A 99 9.38 -16.04 -19.23
N LEU A 100 9.49 -16.14 -17.90
CA LEU A 100 8.76 -17.12 -17.08
C LEU A 100 7.30 -16.63 -16.88
N CYS A 101 6.50 -16.71 -17.96
CA CYS A 101 5.04 -16.65 -17.96
C CYS A 101 4.51 -17.57 -19.06
#